data_AF-A0AAW7YXT0-F1
#
_entry.id   AF-A0AAW7YXT0-F1
#
_cell.length_a   1.000
_cell.length_b   1.000
_cell.length_c   1.000
_cell.angle_alpha   90.00
_cell.angle_beta   90.00
_cell.angle_gamma   90.00
#
_symmetry.space_group_name_H-M   'P 1'
#
loop_
_entity.id
_entity.type
_entity.pdbx_description
1 polymer ?
#
loop_
_entity_poly.entity_id
_entity_poly.type
_entity_poly.pdbx_seq_one_letter_code
_entity_poly.pdbx_strand_id
1 'polypeptide(L)'
;YLQAIDTVKSICGTKQVNAIGYCIAGTTLHLTLALLKKRGDTSIKSATFFTSLTDFSEQGEFTPFLQDDFVDGIEAEVNQNGILRSFIMGR
;
A
#
# COMPACT_ATOMS: atom_id res chain seq x y z
N TYR A 1 7.87 3.04 2.52
CA TYR A 1 7.71 3.95 3.67
C TYR A 1 8.93 4.02 4.59
N LEU A 2 9.42 2.91 5.18
CA LEU A 2 10.48 2.95 6.21
C LEU A 2 11.71 3.79 5.82
N GLN A 3 12.39 3.42 4.72
CA GLN A 3 13.54 4.18 4.21
C GLN A 3 13.22 5.65 3.95
N ALA A 4 12.04 5.95 3.41
CA ALA A 4 11.63 7.32 3.13
C ALA A 4 11.46 8.13 4.43
N ILE A 5 10.89 7.53 5.48
CA ILE A 5 10.75 8.15 6.80
C ILE A 5 12.13 8.48 7.37
N ASP A 6 13.06 7.52 7.35
CA ASP A 6 14.42 7.70 7.86
C ASP A 6 15.18 8.79 7.08
N THR A 7 15.10 8.75 5.75
CA THR A 7 15.74 9.74 4.89
C THR A 7 15.17 11.14 5.13
N VAL A 8 13.85 11.30 5.22
CA VAL A 8 13.22 12.62 5.49
C VAL A 8 13.60 13.14 6.87
N LYS A 9 13.58 12.30 7.90
CA LYS A 9 14.02 12.67 9.25
C LYS A 9 15.48 13.15 9.27
N SER A 10 16.36 12.45 8.54
CA SER A 10 17.76 12.82 8.42
C SER A 10 17.96 14.15 7.70
N ILE A 11 17.27 14.36 6.57
CA ILE A 11 17.36 15.61 5.79
C ILE A 11 16.80 16.80 6.59
N CYS A 12 15.67 16.61 7.26
CA CYS A 12 14.97 17.69 7.97
C CYS A 12 15.44 17.89 9.42
N GLY A 13 16.30 17.00 9.94
CA GLY A 13 16.76 17.05 11.33
C GLY A 13 15.66 16.84 12.37
N THR A 14 14.61 16.07 12.04
CA THR A 14 13.44 15.87 12.93
C THR A 14 13.38 14.46 13.50
N LYS A 15 12.81 14.33 14.71
CA LYS A 15 12.58 13.01 15.34
C LYS A 15 11.35 12.31 14.79
N GLN A 16 10.36 13.06 14.32
CA GLN A 16 9.09 12.55 13.82
C GLN A 16 8.65 13.30 12.56
N VAL A 17 7.84 12.64 11.74
CA VAL A 17 7.21 13.21 10.54
C VAL A 17 5.70 12.97 10.58
N ASN A 18 4.96 13.78 9.81
CA ASN A 18 3.57 13.49 9.48
C ASN A 18 3.54 12.76 8.13
N ALA A 19 2.70 11.74 7.99
CA ALA A 19 2.60 10.96 6.77
C ALA A 19 1.20 11.05 6.15
N ILE A 20 1.14 11.05 4.82
CA ILE A 20 -0.11 10.98 4.06
C ILE A 20 -0.02 9.75 3.15
N GLY A 21 -1.10 8.98 3.09
CA GLY A 21 -1.28 7.91 2.13
C GLY A 21 -2.54 8.15 1.31
N TYR A 22 -2.44 7.99 -0.01
CA TYR A 22 -3.53 8.17 -0.96
C TYR A 22 -3.78 6.87 -1.73
N CYS A 23 -5.04 6.47 -1.86
CA CYS A 23 -5.43 5.22 -2.51
C CYS A 23 -4.66 4.01 -1.92
N ILE A 24 -4.04 3.17 -2.76
CA ILE A 24 -3.26 1.99 -2.34
C ILE A 24 -2.08 2.34 -1.41
N ALA A 25 -1.54 3.55 -1.54
CA ALA A 25 -0.49 4.03 -0.65
C ALA A 25 -1.02 4.23 0.78
N GLY A 26 -2.30 4.56 0.98
CA GLY A 26 -2.92 4.61 2.30
C GLY A 26 -3.06 3.24 2.95
N THR A 27 -3.45 2.21 2.20
CA THR A 27 -3.43 0.82 2.69
C THR A 27 -2.02 0.43 3.14
N THR A 28 -1.02 0.74 2.31
CA THR A 28 0.39 0.46 2.61
C THR A 28 0.89 1.25 3.81
N LEU A 29 0.47 2.52 3.97
CA LEU A 29 0.77 3.34 5.15
C LEU A 29 0.16 2.72 6.40
N HIS A 30 -1.08 2.22 6.34
CA HIS A 30 -1.75 1.58 7.48
C HIS A 30 -0.96 0.36 7.98
N LEU A 31 -0.54 -0.52 7.07
CA LEU A 31 0.32 -1.67 7.38
C LEU A 31 1.69 -1.23 7.94
N THR A 32 2.25 -0.15 7.40
CA THR A 32 3.49 0.44 7.90
C THR A 32 3.34 0.89 9.36
N LEU A 33 2.26 1.58 9.71
CA LEU A 33 2.02 2.04 11.09
C LEU A 33 1.86 0.87 12.06
N ALA A 34 1.16 -0.20 11.65
CA ALA A 34 1.04 -1.41 12.45
C ALA A 34 2.41 -2.06 12.71
N LEU A 35 3.26 -2.13 11.68
CA LEU A 35 4.64 -2.64 11.81
C LEU A 35 5.50 -1.75 12.73
N LEU A 36 5.44 -0.43 12.57
CA LEU A 36 6.17 0.52 13.42
C LEU A 36 5.74 0.39 14.87
N LYS A 37 4.43 0.29 15.14
CA LYS A 37 3.89 0.06 16.48
C LYS A 37 4.43 -1.24 17.09
N LYS A 38 4.44 -2.34 16.34
CA LYS A 38 5.01 -3.63 16.78
C LYS A 38 6.51 -3.52 17.13
N ARG A 39 7.25 -2.65 16.44
CA ARG A 39 8.67 -2.39 16.67
C ARG A 39 8.96 -1.34 17.74
N GLY A 40 7.95 -0.70 18.31
CA GLY A 40 8.11 0.42 19.25
C GLY A 40 8.63 1.70 18.59
N ASP A 41 8.55 1.81 17.27
CA ASP A 41 9.01 2.97 16.52
C ASP A 41 7.97 4.10 16.56
N THR A 42 8.40 5.28 16.99
CA THR A 42 7.57 6.48 17.16
C THR A 42 7.82 7.55 16.09
N SER A 43 8.43 7.19 14.96
CA SER A 43 8.81 8.12 13.89
C SER A 43 7.65 8.83 13.19
N ILE A 44 6.42 8.32 13.31
CA ILE A 44 5.23 8.99 12.78
C ILE A 44 4.49 9.70 13.91
N LYS A 45 4.33 11.02 13.78
CA LYS A 45 3.56 11.84 14.72
C LYS A 45 2.07 11.80 14.42
N SER A 46 1.70 11.89 13.14
CA SER A 46 0.33 11.73 12.66
C SER A 46 0.31 11.10 11.28
N ALA A 47 -0.79 10.42 10.95
CA ALA A 47 -1.05 9.86 9.65
C ALA A 47 -2.42 10.32 9.13
N THR A 48 -2.51 10.65 7.86
CA THR A 48 -3.76 11.01 7.18
C THR A 48 -3.96 10.10 5.97
N PHE A 49 -5.19 9.61 5.81
CA PHE A 49 -5.57 8.69 4.75
C PHE A 49 -6.57 9.36 3.81
N PHE A 50 -6.20 9.52 2.55
CA PHE A 50 -7.07 10.08 1.53
C PHE A 50 -7.58 8.95 0.64
N THR A 51 -8.92 8.79 0.59
CA THR A 51 -9.62 7.80 -0.26
C THR A 51 -8.94 6.44 -0.28
N SER A 52 -8.66 5.90 0.91
CA SER A 52 -7.86 4.68 1.09
C SER A 52 -8.67 3.65 1.86
N LEU A 53 -8.64 2.40 1.40
CA LEU A 53 -9.28 1.29 2.09
C LEU A 53 -8.33 0.68 3.11
N THR A 54 -8.81 0.49 4.34
CA THR A 54 -8.13 -0.27 5.41
C THR A 54 -8.92 -1.53 5.79
N ASP A 55 -10.22 -1.50 5.55
CA ASP A 55 -11.11 -2.65 5.61
C ASP A 55 -11.53 -2.96 4.17
N PHE A 56 -11.30 -4.20 3.76
CA PHE A 56 -11.60 -4.71 2.43
C PHE A 56 -12.78 -5.70 2.47
N SER A 57 -13.58 -5.73 3.53
CA SER A 57 -14.75 -6.62 3.63
C SER A 57 -15.84 -6.31 2.59
N GLU A 58 -15.99 -5.04 2.23
CA GLU A 58 -16.92 -4.56 1.20
C GLU A 58 -16.14 -4.14 -0.06
N GLN A 59 -15.97 -5.07 -1.01
CA GLN A 59 -15.14 -4.84 -2.21
C GLN A 59 -15.88 -4.12 -3.35
N GLY A 60 -17.18 -3.87 -3.18
CA GLY A 60 -18.02 -3.14 -4.13
C GLY A 60 -18.04 -3.76 -5.54
N GLU A 61 -18.02 -2.90 -6.56
CA GLU A 61 -18.09 -3.30 -7.97
C GLU A 61 -16.90 -4.13 -8.46
N PHE A 62 -15.82 -4.24 -7.67
CA PHE A 62 -14.64 -5.03 -8.03
C PHE A 62 -14.80 -6.54 -7.76
N THR A 63 -15.83 -6.96 -7.02
CA THR A 63 -16.06 -8.36 -6.62
C THR A 63 -16.00 -9.39 -7.78
N PRO A 64 -16.53 -9.10 -8.99
CA PRO A 64 -16.44 -10.04 -10.12
C PRO A 64 -15.02 -10.23 -10.66
N PHE A 65 -14.11 -9.28 -10.43
CA PHE A 65 -12.71 -9.36 -10.86
C PHE A 65 -11.80 -9.98 -9.80
N LEU A 66 -12.34 -10.33 -8.64
CA LEU A 66 -11.60 -10.94 -7.53
C LEU A 66 -11.87 -12.45 -7.42
N GLN A 67 -12.38 -13.06 -8.49
CA GLN A 67 -12.55 -14.50 -8.57
C GLN A 67 -11.18 -15.17 -8.74
N ASP A 68 -11.04 -16.38 -8.19
CA ASP A 68 -9.77 -17.11 -8.15
C ASP A 68 -9.16 -17.30 -9.55
N ASP A 69 -9.99 -17.52 -10.58
CA ASP A 69 -9.56 -17.69 -11.96
C ASP A 69 -8.86 -16.45 -12.56
N PHE A 70 -9.30 -15.25 -12.17
CA PHE A 70 -8.70 -14.00 -12.62
C PHE A 70 -7.38 -13.71 -11.92
N VAL A 71 -7.32 -13.93 -10.60
CA VAL A 71 -6.10 -13.71 -9.80
C VAL A 71 -5.01 -14.69 -10.22
N ASP A 72 -5.33 -15.98 -10.38
CA ASP A 72 -4.39 -17.00 -10.85
C ASP A 72 -3.80 -16.65 -12.22
N GLY A 73 -4.63 -16.09 -13.12
CA GLY A 73 -4.19 -15.61 -14.42
C GLY A 73 -3.19 -14.45 -14.34
N ILE A 74 -3.43 -13.49 -13.44
CA ILE A 74 -2.48 -12.40 -13.16
C ILE A 74 -1.18 -12.96 -12.61
N GLU A 75 -1.24 -13.88 -11.65
CA GLU A 75 -0.04 -14.50 -11.06
C GLU A 75 0.78 -15.24 -12.10
N ALA A 76 0.15 -16.04 -12.96
CA ALA A 76 0.83 -16.77 -14.02
C ALA A 76 1.56 -15.84 -15.01
N GLU A 77 0.88 -14.78 -15.47
CA GLU A 77 1.46 -13.80 -16.39
C GLU A 77 2.64 -13.04 -15.76
N VAL A 78 2.49 -12.61 -14.50
CA VAL A 78 3.54 -11.90 -13.76
C VAL A 78 4.72 -12.82 -13.45
N ASN A 79 4.49 -14.09 -13.12
CA ASN A 79 5.56 -15.07 -12.89
C ASN A 79 6.37 -15.35 -14.17
N GLN A 80 5.73 -15.34 -15.34
CA GLN A 80 6.40 -15.58 -16.62
C GLN A 80 7.11 -14.33 -17.17
N ASN A 81 6.50 -13.15 -17.05
CA ASN A 81 6.94 -11.94 -17.76
C ASN A 81 7.46 -10.83 -16.83
N GLY A 82 7.27 -10.95 -15.51
CA GLY A 82 7.64 -9.95 -14.50
C GLY A 82 6.70 -8.74 -14.41
N ILE A 83 5.78 -8.58 -15.34
CA ILE A 83 4.79 -7.49 -15.41
C ILE A 83 3.47 -7.99 -15.97
N LEU A 84 2.35 -7.43 -15.51
CA LEU A 84 1.05 -7.64 -16.13
C LEU A 84 0.95 -6.77 -17.40
N ARG A 85 0.69 -7.39 -18.55
CA ARG A 85 0.58 -6.65 -19.82
C ARG A 85 -0.67 -5.77 -19.83
N SER A 86 -0.54 -4.54 -20.31
CA SER A 86 -1.63 -3.55 -20.37
C SER A 86 -2.85 -4.04 -21.17
N PHE A 87 -2.64 -4.89 -22.18
CA PHE A 87 -3.73 -5.50 -22.95
C PHE A 87 -4.73 -6.27 -22.07
N ILE A 88 -4.25 -6.90 -20.98
CA ILE A 88 -5.09 -7.65 -20.04
C ILE A 88 -5.92 -6.68 -19.17
N MET A 89 -5.39 -5.48 -18.88
CA MET A 89 -6.07 -4.46 -18.07
C MET A 89 -7.03 -3.57 -18.86
N GLY A 90 -7.01 -3.65 -20.20
CA GLY A 90 -7.76 -2.74 -21.08
C GLY A 90 -9.15 -3.22 -21.49
N ARG A 91 -9.65 -4.34 -20.95
CA ARG A 91 -10.98 -4.90 -21.24
C ARG A 91 -11.89 -4.83 -20.03
#